data_AF-A0A9E5MXA3-F1
#
_entry.id   AF-A0A9E5MXA3-F1
#
_cell.length_a   1.000
_cell.length_b   1.000
_cell.length_c   1.000
_cell.angle_alpha   90.00
_cell.angle_beta   90.00
_cell.angle_gamma   90.00
#
_symmetry.space_group_name_H-M   'P 1'
#
loop_
_entity.id
_entity.type
_entity.pdbx_description
1 polymer ?
#
loop_
_entity_poly.entity_id
_entity_poly.type
_entity_poly.pdbx_seq_one_letter_code
_entity_poly.pdbx_strand_id
1 'polypeptide(L)'
;MGRFFDLIRQRKTFRRIAPLIREFSQQCQADVWDRVRERIFGMDLFEARGYVRARAIKVVRRYVDGQLHHHPQLDARSGRQLKTLVTERVTQLVVTDLMAGGPAARRPAA
;
A
#
# COMPACT_ATOMS: atom_id res chain seq x y z
N MET A 1 -12.77 9.95 30.85
CA MET A 1 -12.04 8.66 30.80
C MET A 1 -12.10 7.96 29.42
N GLY A 2 -12.09 8.67 28.27
CA GLY A 2 -12.21 8.02 26.94
C GLY A 2 -10.89 7.82 26.17
N ARG A 3 -9.95 8.77 26.26
CA ARG A 3 -8.76 8.82 25.41
C ARG A 3 -7.75 7.68 25.63
N PHE A 4 -7.66 7.14 26.84
CA PHE A 4 -6.69 6.09 27.18
C PHE A 4 -7.06 4.74 26.54
N PHE A 5 -8.35 4.41 26.50
CA PHE A 5 -8.85 3.20 25.83
C PHE A 5 -8.68 3.27 24.31
N ASP A 6 -8.89 4.43 23.69
CA ASP A 6 -8.68 4.64 22.26
C ASP A 6 -7.22 4.42 21.85
N LEU A 7 -6.26 4.89 22.66
CA LEU A 7 -4.82 4.72 22.42
C LEU A 7 -4.40 3.25 22.50
N ILE A 8 -4.88 2.50 23.50
CA ILE A 8 -4.58 1.08 23.66
C ILE A 8 -5.20 0.27 22.52
N ARG A 9 -6.44 0.59 22.13
CA ARG A 9 -7.13 -0.05 21.00
C ARG A 9 -6.40 0.23 19.68
N GLN A 10 -5.95 1.46 19.44
CA GLN A 10 -5.13 1.82 18.27
C GLN A 10 -3.84 1.01 18.19
N ARG A 11 -3.10 0.84 19.29
CA ARG A 11 -1.87 0.05 19.32
C ARG A 11 -2.12 -1.44 19.02
N LYS A 12 -3.18 -2.02 19.58
CA LYS A 12 -3.55 -3.43 19.32
C LYS A 12 -3.98 -3.64 17.86
N THR A 13 -4.78 -2.72 17.31
CA THR A 13 -5.17 -2.77 15.89
C THR A 13 -3.95 -2.61 14.99
N PHE A 14 -3.06 -1.67 15.29
CA PHE A 14 -1.84 -1.45 14.50
C PHE A 14 -0.95 -2.70 14.44
N ARG A 15 -0.74 -3.38 15.58
CA ARG A 15 0.03 -4.63 15.62
C ARG A 15 -0.59 -5.75 14.76
N ARG A 16 -1.92 -5.79 14.64
CA ARG A 16 -2.62 -6.79 13.83
C ARG A 16 -2.57 -6.46 12.33
N ILE A 17 -2.64 -5.19 11.96
CA ILE A 17 -2.62 -4.77 10.54
C ILE A 17 -1.20 -4.65 9.98
N ALA A 18 -0.18 -4.42 10.82
CA ALA A 18 1.21 -4.30 10.40
C ALA A 18 1.71 -5.43 9.48
N PRO A 19 1.51 -6.73 9.79
CA PRO A 19 1.90 -7.81 8.89
C PRO A 19 1.13 -7.75 7.55
N LEU A 20 -0.18 -7.46 7.61
CA LEU A 20 -1.04 -7.35 6.42
C LEU A 20 -0.62 -6.18 5.52
N ILE A 21 -0.14 -5.07 6.10
CA ILE A 21 0.35 -3.93 5.30
C ILE A 21 1.54 -4.38 4.44
N ARG A 22 2.50 -5.10 5.03
CA ARG A 22 3.67 -5.60 4.29
C ARG A 22 3.24 -6.58 3.20
N GLU A 23 2.44 -7.58 3.56
CA GLU A 23 1.97 -8.60 2.63
C GLU A 23 1.18 -7.99 1.46
N PHE A 24 0.16 -7.19 1.77
CA PHE A 24 -0.73 -6.63 0.76
C PHE A 24 -0.02 -5.60 -0.11
N SER A 25 0.93 -4.84 0.45
CA SER A 25 1.72 -3.90 -0.35
C SER A 25 2.64 -4.61 -1.33
N GLN A 26 3.26 -5.73 -0.95
CA GLN A 26 4.08 -6.54 -1.86
C GLN A 26 3.23 -7.12 -3.00
N GLN A 27 2.06 -7.67 -2.68
CA GLN A 27 1.12 -8.20 -3.67
C GLN A 27 0.62 -7.11 -4.64
N CYS A 28 0.27 -5.93 -4.14
CA CYS A 28 -0.23 -4.84 -4.97
C CYS A 28 0.86 -4.10 -5.76
N GLN A 29 2.14 -4.21 -5.38
CA GLN A 29 3.22 -3.41 -5.97
C GLN A 29 3.41 -3.72 -7.46
N ALA A 30 3.42 -5.00 -7.86
CA ALA A 30 3.58 -5.41 -9.24
C ALA A 30 2.42 -4.90 -10.12
N ASP A 31 1.18 -5.13 -9.67
CA ASP A 31 -0.02 -4.65 -10.34
C ASP A 31 -0.06 -3.12 -10.53
N VAL A 32 0.41 -2.37 -9.54
CA VAL A 32 0.51 -0.91 -9.67
C VAL A 32 1.62 -0.54 -10.64
N TRP A 33 2.80 -1.16 -10.53
CA TRP A 33 3.93 -0.92 -11.43
C TRP A 33 3.52 -1.09 -12.90
N ASP A 34 2.89 -2.21 -13.26
CA ASP A 34 2.48 -2.50 -14.64
C ASP A 34 1.50 -1.45 -15.18
N ARG A 35 0.64 -0.89 -14.32
CA ARG A 35 -0.30 0.16 -14.71
C ARG A 35 0.33 1.53 -14.89
N VAL A 36 1.44 1.79 -14.20
CA VAL A 36 2.04 3.12 -14.18
C VAL A 36 3.25 3.24 -15.10
N ARG A 37 3.99 2.14 -15.34
CA ARG A 37 5.32 2.14 -15.97
C ARG A 37 5.38 2.90 -17.28
N GLU A 38 4.36 2.81 -18.14
CA GLU A 38 4.37 3.46 -19.46
C GLU A 38 4.06 4.97 -19.40
N ARG A 39 3.40 5.42 -18.32
CA ARG A 39 2.86 6.79 -18.20
C ARG A 39 3.72 7.71 -17.35
N ILE A 40 4.54 7.14 -16.48
CA ILE A 40 5.39 7.87 -15.52
C ILE A 40 6.71 8.36 -16.13
N PHE A 41 7.12 7.83 -17.30
CA PHE A 41 8.28 8.35 -18.01
C PHE A 41 8.00 9.76 -18.53
N GLY A 42 8.77 10.74 -18.05
CA GLY A 42 8.64 12.15 -18.39
C GLY A 42 7.90 13.01 -17.35
N MET A 43 7.34 12.40 -16.30
CA MET A 43 6.76 13.13 -15.17
C MET A 43 7.85 13.57 -14.19
N ASP A 44 7.67 14.71 -13.54
CA ASP A 44 8.46 15.05 -12.37
C ASP A 44 8.11 14.14 -11.17
N LEU A 45 8.94 14.14 -10.12
CA LEU A 45 8.77 13.25 -8.98
C LEU A 45 7.44 13.47 -8.23
N PHE A 46 6.98 14.70 -8.10
CA PHE A 46 5.74 15.02 -7.40
C PHE A 46 4.52 14.59 -8.22
N GLU A 47 4.54 14.86 -9.52
CA GLU A 47 3.53 14.41 -10.47
C GLU A 47 3.47 12.88 -10.52
N ALA A 48 4.61 12.20 -10.68
CA ALA A 48 4.69 10.75 -10.68
C ALA A 48 4.15 10.15 -9.37
N ARG A 49 4.50 10.73 -8.22
CA ARG A 49 3.97 10.29 -6.92
C ARG A 49 2.44 10.44 -6.85
N GLY A 50 1.90 11.58 -7.28
CA GLY A 50 0.47 11.84 -7.32
C GLY A 50 -0.26 10.85 -8.24
N TYR A 51 0.29 10.63 -9.43
CA TYR A 51 -0.22 9.68 -10.40
C TYR A 51 -0.23 8.24 -9.87
N VAL A 52 0.90 7.78 -9.33
CA VAL A 52 1.05 6.44 -8.73
C VAL A 52 0.05 6.26 -7.61
N ARG A 53 -0.08 7.23 -6.70
CA ARG A 53 -1.03 7.16 -5.58
C ARG A 53 -2.47 6.96 -6.07
N ALA A 54 -2.89 7.75 -7.07
CA ALA A 54 -4.24 7.65 -7.64
C ALA A 54 -4.51 6.26 -8.25
N ARG A 55 -3.50 5.65 -8.90
CA ARG A 55 -3.61 4.29 -9.44
C ARG A 55 -3.57 3.22 -8.35
N ALA A 56 -2.73 3.39 -7.34
CA ALA A 56 -2.61 2.48 -6.20
C ALA A 56 -3.93 2.35 -5.44
N ILE A 57 -4.67 3.45 -5.22
CA ILE A 57 -5.98 3.42 -4.54
C ILE A 57 -6.93 2.41 -5.19
N LYS A 58 -6.98 2.36 -6.53
CA LYS A 58 -7.88 1.46 -7.26
C LYS A 58 -7.48 -0.02 -7.10
N VAL A 59 -6.18 -0.30 -7.20
CA VAL A 59 -5.64 -1.67 -7.04
C VAL A 59 -5.84 -2.14 -5.59
N VAL A 60 -5.39 -1.34 -4.63
CA VAL A 60 -5.46 -1.66 -3.20
C VAL A 60 -6.89 -1.83 -2.74
N ARG A 61 -7.82 -0.96 -3.18
CA ARG A 61 -9.24 -1.12 -2.84
C ARG A 61 -9.77 -2.48 -3.30
N ARG A 62 -9.57 -2.85 -4.57
CA ARG A 62 -10.03 -4.13 -5.13
C ARG A 62 -9.41 -5.31 -4.39
N TYR A 63 -8.10 -5.27 -4.16
CA TYR A 63 -7.36 -6.35 -3.49
C TYR A 63 -7.83 -6.52 -2.03
N VAL A 64 -7.84 -5.43 -1.26
CA VAL A 64 -8.25 -5.47 0.16
C VAL A 64 -9.71 -5.90 0.28
N ASP A 65 -10.62 -5.38 -0.57
CA ASP A 65 -12.03 -5.79 -0.54
C ASP A 65 -12.21 -7.29 -0.82
N GLY A 66 -11.42 -7.86 -1.74
CA GLY A 66 -11.41 -9.32 -1.97
C GLY A 66 -10.86 -10.12 -0.79
N GLN A 67 -9.85 -9.59 -0.08
CA GLN A 67 -9.20 -10.28 1.04
C GLN A 67 -9.92 -10.10 2.39
N LEU A 68 -10.77 -9.08 2.55
CA LEU A 68 -11.48 -8.83 3.81
C LEU A 68 -12.35 -10.02 4.25
N HIS A 69 -12.89 -10.79 3.30
CA HIS A 69 -13.65 -12.01 3.61
C HIS A 69 -12.81 -13.10 4.30
N HIS A 70 -11.49 -13.13 4.07
CA HIS A 70 -10.56 -14.04 4.72
C HIS A 70 -10.08 -13.55 6.09
N HIS A 71 -10.44 -12.31 6.47
CA HIS A 71 -10.03 -11.69 7.73
C HIS A 71 -11.25 -11.14 8.51
N PRO A 72 -12.15 -12.00 8.99
CA PRO A 72 -13.38 -11.57 9.69
C PRO A 72 -13.09 -10.77 10.98
N GLN A 73 -11.87 -10.87 11.53
CA GLN A 73 -11.43 -10.04 12.65
C GLN A 73 -11.21 -8.55 12.32
N LEU A 74 -11.25 -8.14 11.05
CA LEU A 74 -11.09 -6.75 10.64
C LEU A 74 -12.46 -6.08 10.51
N ASP A 75 -12.75 -5.12 11.39
CA ASP A 75 -13.91 -4.26 11.26
C ASP A 75 -13.77 -3.27 10.09
N ALA A 76 -14.88 -2.66 9.66
CA ALA A 76 -14.89 -1.70 8.55
C ALA A 76 -13.93 -0.51 8.76
N ARG A 77 -13.67 -0.13 10.02
CA ARG A 77 -12.72 0.95 10.35
C ARG A 77 -11.29 0.50 10.10
N SER A 78 -10.91 -0.69 10.58
CA SER A 78 -9.58 -1.28 10.37
C SER A 78 -9.34 -1.57 8.89
N GLY A 79 -10.37 -2.01 8.16
CA GLY A 79 -10.32 -2.17 6.71
C GLY A 79 -10.03 -0.86 5.97
N ARG A 80 -10.69 0.25 6.33
CA ARG A 80 -10.37 1.58 5.78
C ARG A 80 -8.94 2.02 6.10
N GLN A 81 -8.51 1.85 7.34
CA GLN A 81 -7.16 2.21 7.76
C GLN A 81 -6.10 1.37 7.03
N LEU A 82 -6.35 0.07 6.85
CA LEU A 82 -5.48 -0.84 6.10
C LEU A 82 -5.35 -0.39 4.63
N LYS A 83 -6.45 -0.05 3.95
CA LYS A 83 -6.42 0.48 2.57
C LYS A 83 -5.55 1.73 2.46
N THR A 84 -5.70 2.69 3.38
CA THR A 84 -4.88 3.91 3.38
C THR A 84 -3.40 3.58 3.55
N LEU A 85 -3.05 2.77 4.56
CA LEU A 85 -1.65 2.44 4.86
C LEU A 85 -1.00 1.63 3.74
N VAL A 86 -1.71 0.66 3.16
CA VAL A 86 -1.24 -0.10 2.00
C VAL A 86 -1.06 0.81 0.78
N THR A 87 -1.99 1.74 0.53
CA THR A 87 -1.87 2.70 -0.58
C THR A 87 -0.62 3.56 -0.45
N GLU A 88 -0.36 4.15 0.73
CA GLU A 88 0.86 4.93 0.96
C GLU A 88 2.11 4.06 0.76
N ARG A 89 2.09 2.84 1.30
CA ARG A 89 3.25 1.94 1.24
C ARG A 89 3.55 1.53 -0.19
N VAL A 90 2.54 1.14 -0.98
CA VAL A 90 2.68 0.80 -2.39
C VAL A 90 3.18 2.00 -3.20
N THR A 91 2.61 3.19 -2.95
CA THR A 91 3.06 4.43 -3.60
C THR A 91 4.54 4.67 -3.36
N GLN A 92 4.99 4.55 -2.11
CA GLN A 92 6.40 4.70 -1.76
C GLN A 92 7.26 3.65 -2.46
N LEU A 93 6.87 2.37 -2.42
CA LEU A 93 7.64 1.28 -3.03
C LEU A 93 7.84 1.49 -4.55
N VAL A 94 6.77 1.84 -5.25
CA VAL A 94 6.76 2.09 -6.70
C VAL A 94 7.57 3.33 -7.05
N VAL A 95 7.45 4.42 -6.29
CA VAL A 95 8.25 5.64 -6.51
C VAL A 95 9.74 5.38 -6.22
N THR A 96 10.05 4.59 -5.19
CA THR A 96 11.44 4.17 -4.95
C THR A 96 11.96 3.27 -6.08
N ASP A 97 11.12 2.40 -6.68
CA ASP A 97 11.51 1.61 -7.85
C ASP A 97 11.78 2.50 -9.05
N LEU A 98 10.95 3.52 -9.27
CA LEU A 98 11.16 4.51 -10.33
C LEU A 98 12.52 5.18 -10.23
N MET A 99 12.85 5.70 -9.04
CA MET A 99 14.13 6.37 -8.80
C MET A 99 15.33 5.42 -8.94
N ALA A 100 15.13 4.11 -8.73
CA ALA A 100 16.16 3.08 -8.87
C ALA A 100 16.30 2.53 -10.30
N GLY A 101 15.55 3.02 -11.29
CA GLY A 101 15.57 2.51 -12.67
C GLY A 101 14.65 1.30 -12.92
N GLY A 102 13.71 1.03 -12.02
CA GLY A 102 12.69 -0.02 -12.12
C GLY A 102 12.92 -1.22 -11.20
N PRO A 103 11.91 -2.09 -11.03
CA PRO A 103 11.94 -3.22 -10.09
C PRO A 103 13.00 -4.27 -10.43
N ALA A 104 13.50 -4.29 -11.68
CA ALA A 104 14.58 -5.17 -12.11
C ALA A 104 15.95 -4.81 -11.48
N ALA A 105 16.17 -3.54 -11.11
CA ALA A 105 17.42 -3.09 -10.50
C ALA A 105 17.60 -3.57 -9.05
N ARG A 106 16.54 -4.05 -8.40
CA ARG A 106 16.55 -4.55 -7.02
C ARG A 106 16.83 -6.04 -6.86
N ARG A 107 17.09 -6.81 -7.93
CA ARG A 107 17.54 -8.20 -7.77
C ARG A 107 19.01 -8.18 -7.31
N PRO A 108 19.34 -8.51 -6.04
CA PRO A 108 20.71 -8.88 -5.74
C PRO A 108 21.02 -10.13 -6.57
N ALA A 109 22.20 -10.14 -7.20
CA ALA A 109 22.73 -11.36 -7.80
C ALA A 109 22.68 -12.47 -6.74
N ALA A 110 22.00 -13.56 -7.07
CA ALA A 110 22.05 -14.80 -6.31
C ALA A 110 23.40 -15.48 -6.55
#